data_AF-A0A7U9DIQ5-F1
#
_entry.id   AF-A0A7U9DIQ5-F1
#
_cell.length_a   1.000
_cell.length_b   1.000
_cell.length_c   1.000
_cell.angle_alpha   90.00
_cell.angle_beta   90.00
_cell.angle_gamma   90.00
#
_symmetry.space_group_name_H-M   'P 1'
#
loop_
_entity.id
_entity.type
_entity.pdbx_description
1 polymer ?
#
loop_
_entity_poly.entity_id
_entity_poly.type
_entity_poly.pdbx_seq_one_letter_code
_entity_poly.pdbx_strand_id
1 'polypeptide(L)'
;MLSREEFYMIKQMRQQSAYIVETQIGCSERAVRRYLKYPEPPARKTRHKMVKLKPFMDYIDIRLAENVWNSEVIFEEIKAIGYTGERSMLHYYIPPNVRFAHRQKGFASKLSEGTRSSMTGQSWN
;
A
#
# COMPACT_ATOMS: atom_id res chain seq x y z
N MET A 1 6.37 -2.56 -19.46
CA MET A 1 7.80 -2.85 -19.68
C MET A 1 7.89 -4.30 -20.07
N LEU A 2 8.64 -4.65 -21.13
CA LEU A 2 8.79 -6.04 -21.55
C LEU A 2 9.38 -6.89 -20.41
N SER A 3 8.93 -8.14 -20.33
CA SER A 3 9.44 -9.18 -19.44
C SER A 3 10.90 -9.50 -19.77
N ARG A 4 11.59 -10.11 -18.80
CA ARG A 4 12.94 -10.64 -18.97
C ARG A 4 12.95 -11.72 -20.07
N GLU A 5 11.89 -12.52 -20.17
CA GLU A 5 11.74 -13.58 -21.17
C GLU A 5 11.62 -12.99 -22.59
N GLU A 6 10.74 -12.00 -22.77
CA GLU A 6 10.54 -11.32 -24.04
C GLU A 6 11.83 -10.63 -24.53
N PHE A 7 12.66 -10.11 -23.62
CA PHE A 7 13.97 -9.55 -23.97
C PHE A 7 14.90 -10.58 -24.62
N TYR A 8 14.97 -11.79 -24.07
CA TYR A 8 15.81 -12.85 -24.63
C TYR A 8 15.23 -13.44 -25.91
N MET A 9 13.91 -13.53 -26.03
CA MET A 9 13.25 -13.92 -27.28
C MET A 9 13.60 -12.96 -28.41
N ILE A 10 13.55 -11.64 -28.18
CA ILE A 10 13.94 -10.63 -29.19
C ILE A 10 15.39 -10.83 -29.66
N LYS A 11 16.33 -11.11 -28.74
CA LYS A 11 17.74 -11.38 -29.06
C LYS A 11 17.90 -12.64 -29.91
N GLN A 12 17.22 -13.73 -29.53
CA GLN A 12 17.28 -15.01 -30.23
C GLN A 12 16.67 -14.91 -31.63
N MET A 13 15.51 -14.26 -31.78
CA MET A 13 14.87 -14.08 -33.08
C MET A 13 15.72 -13.25 -34.04
N ARG A 14 16.45 -12.25 -33.52
CA ARG A 14 17.39 -11.45 -34.32
C ARG A 14 18.57 -12.27 -34.82
N GLN A 15 19.09 -13.22 -34.02
CA GLN A 15 20.14 -14.14 -34.46
C GLN A 15 19.64 -15.08 -35.57
N GLN A 16 18.37 -15.47 -35.51
CA GLN A 16 17.72 -16.30 -36.53
C GLN A 16 17.25 -15.51 -37.77
N SER A 17 17.63 -14.23 -37.89
CA SER A 17 17.22 -13.33 -38.98
C SER A 17 15.71 -13.20 -39.18
N ALA A 18 14.91 -13.50 -38.14
CA ALA A 18 13.46 -13.34 -38.19
C ALA A 18 13.11 -11.85 -38.05
N TYR A 19 12.57 -11.26 -39.11
CA TYR A 19 12.15 -9.85 -39.15
C TYR A 19 10.78 -9.62 -38.45
N ILE A 20 10.05 -10.70 -38.12
CA ILE A 20 8.64 -10.68 -37.68
C ILE A 20 8.51 -10.63 -36.14
N VAL A 21 9.46 -9.98 -35.46
CA VAL A 21 9.48 -9.88 -33.99
C VAL A 21 8.28 -9.07 -33.48
N GLU A 22 7.85 -8.07 -34.25
CA GLU A 22 6.74 -7.17 -33.87
C GLU A 22 5.39 -7.89 -33.79
N THR A 23 5.10 -8.77 -34.75
CA THR A 23 3.82 -9.47 -34.83
C THR A 23 3.71 -10.60 -33.81
N GLN A 24 4.83 -11.24 -33.46
CA GLN A 24 4.85 -12.38 -32.53
C GLN A 24 4.91 -11.96 -31.06
N ILE A 25 5.61 -10.87 -30.73
CA ILE A 25 5.79 -10.40 -29.35
C ILE A 25 4.84 -9.22 -29.04
N GLY A 26 4.19 -8.64 -30.06
CA GLY A 26 3.30 -7.48 -29.89
C GLY A 26 4.04 -6.20 -29.47
N CYS A 27 5.36 -6.16 -29.68
CA CYS A 27 6.20 -5.03 -29.30
C CYS A 27 6.49 -4.12 -30.51
N SER A 28 6.51 -2.81 -30.29
CA SER A 28 6.82 -1.85 -31.36
C SER A 28 8.26 -1.95 -31.85
N GLU A 29 8.50 -1.59 -33.10
CA GLU A 29 9.84 -1.50 -33.70
C GLU A 29 10.84 -0.72 -32.81
N ARG A 30 10.35 0.39 -32.26
CA ARG A 30 11.11 1.27 -31.37
C ARG A 30 11.55 0.54 -30.10
N ALA A 31 10.73 -0.38 -29.58
CA ALA A 31 11.09 -1.23 -28.45
C ALA A 31 12.17 -2.25 -28.87
N VAL A 32 11.96 -2.97 -29.97
CA VAL A 32 12.93 -3.95 -30.50
C VAL A 32 14.31 -3.31 -30.72
N ARG A 33 14.39 -2.21 -31.47
CA ARG A 33 15.64 -1.46 -31.71
C ARG A 33 16.30 -0.99 -30.41
N ARG A 34 15.51 -0.58 -29.42
CA ARG A 34 16.01 -0.16 -28.11
C ARG A 34 16.62 -1.33 -27.34
N TYR A 35 15.94 -2.48 -27.28
CA TYR A 35 16.40 -3.64 -26.51
C TYR A 35 17.58 -4.38 -27.16
N LEU A 36 17.69 -4.36 -28.49
CA LEU A 36 18.85 -4.94 -29.19
C LEU A 36 20.18 -4.26 -28.81
N LYS A 37 20.15 -2.97 -28.46
CA LYS A 37 21.34 -2.21 -28.04
C LYS A 37 21.84 -2.60 -26.65
N TYR A 38 20.97 -3.09 -25.78
CA TYR A 38 21.36 -3.44 -24.42
C TYR A 38 21.95 -4.86 -24.39
N PRO A 39 23.05 -5.10 -23.64
CA PRO A 39 23.57 -6.45 -23.43
C PRO A 39 22.63 -7.28 -22.54
N GLU A 40 21.97 -6.62 -21.58
CA GLU A 40 21.10 -7.24 -20.59
C GLU A 40 19.74 -6.51 -20.49
N PRO A 41 18.68 -7.18 -20.01
CA PRO A 41 17.39 -6.55 -19.83
C PRO A 41 17.50 -5.44 -18.78
N PRO A 42 17.02 -4.21 -19.07
CA PRO A 42 17.14 -3.10 -18.15
C PRO A 42 16.41 -3.43 -16.85
N ALA A 43 17.15 -3.38 -15.73
CA ALA A 43 16.60 -3.63 -14.42
C ALA A 43 15.48 -2.64 -14.09
N ARG A 44 14.37 -3.15 -13.55
CA ARG A 44 13.33 -2.29 -12.99
C ARG A 44 13.92 -1.59 -11.76
N LYS A 45 13.89 -0.26 -11.74
CA LYS A 45 14.30 0.51 -10.56
C LYS A 45 13.34 0.20 -9.41
N THR A 46 13.85 -0.40 -8.34
CA THR A 46 13.09 -0.58 -7.09
C THR A 46 12.74 0.80 -6.55
N ARG A 47 11.46 1.08 -6.37
CA ARG A 47 11.03 2.35 -5.79
C ARG A 47 11.26 2.27 -4.28
N HIS A 48 12.17 3.09 -3.75
CA HIS A 48 12.46 3.20 -2.30
C HIS A 48 11.35 3.97 -1.56
N LYS A 49 10.12 3.49 -1.68
CA LYS A 49 8.93 4.22 -1.25
C LYS A 49 8.75 4.33 0.26
N MET A 50 9.58 3.78 1.15
CA MET A 50 9.23 3.81 2.60
C MET A 50 10.40 4.07 3.54
N VAL A 51 11.58 4.40 3.01
CA VAL A 51 12.81 4.48 3.82
C VAL A 51 12.68 5.47 4.97
N LYS A 52 12.03 6.62 4.75
CA LYS A 52 11.83 7.66 5.76
C LYS A 52 10.72 7.32 6.78
N LEU A 53 9.75 6.49 6.40
CA LEU A 53 8.61 6.15 7.26
C LEU A 53 8.96 4.98 8.20
N LYS A 54 9.88 4.10 7.79
CA LYS A 54 10.31 2.91 8.54
C LYS A 54 10.53 3.14 10.04
N PRO A 55 11.26 4.18 10.50
CA PRO A 55 11.51 4.38 11.92
C PRO A 55 10.26 4.75 12.74
N PHE A 56 9.17 5.16 12.07
CA PHE A 56 7.93 5.63 12.71
C PHE A 56 6.78 4.63 12.57
N MET A 57 6.99 3.47 11.92
CA MET A 57 5.92 2.48 11.67
C MET A 57 5.34 1.95 12.98
N ASP A 58 6.20 1.62 13.95
CA ASP A 58 5.76 1.09 15.25
C ASP A 58 4.84 2.08 15.99
N TYR A 59 5.15 3.39 15.93
CA TYR A 59 4.31 4.42 16.52
C TYR A 59 2.94 4.53 15.82
N ILE A 60 2.94 4.43 14.49
CA ILE A 60 1.70 4.46 13.71
C ILE A 60 0.81 3.26 14.07
N ASP A 61 1.40 2.08 14.23
CA ASP A 61 0.68 0.85 14.57
C ASP A 61 0.03 0.95 15.97
N ILE A 62 0.72 1.55 16.94
CA ILE A 62 0.15 1.85 18.27
C ILE A 62 -1.08 2.76 18.15
N ARG A 63 -1.00 3.85 17.36
CA ARG A 63 -2.14 4.77 17.16
C ARG A 63 -3.32 4.11 16.46
N LEU A 64 -3.05 3.25 15.49
CA LEU A 64 -4.10 2.48 14.82
C LEU A 64 -4.77 1.49 15.79
N ALA A 65 -4.02 0.88 16.72
CA ALA A 65 -4.56 0.02 17.77
C ALA A 65 -5.42 0.78 18.80
N GLU A 66 -5.06 2.03 19.11
CA GLU A 66 -5.85 2.96 19.94
C GLU A 66 -7.09 3.51 19.22
N ASN A 67 -7.39 3.03 18.01
CA ASN A 67 -8.51 3.44 17.17
C ASN A 67 -8.43 4.91 16.69
N VAL A 68 -7.22 5.48 16.66
CA VAL A 68 -6.94 6.76 16.00
C VAL A 68 -6.60 6.48 14.55
N TRP A 69 -7.59 6.62 13.67
CA TRP A 69 -7.43 6.37 12.23
C TRP A 69 -7.21 7.64 11.40
N ASN A 70 -7.25 8.81 12.04
CA ASN A 70 -7.10 10.08 11.33
C ASN A 70 -5.62 10.27 10.94
N SER A 71 -5.32 10.13 9.65
CA SER A 71 -3.97 10.31 9.10
C SER A 71 -3.41 11.71 9.36
N GLU A 72 -4.27 12.72 9.46
CA GLU A 72 -3.88 14.11 9.70
C GLU A 72 -3.25 14.26 11.09
N VAL A 73 -3.90 13.66 12.10
CA VAL A 73 -3.47 13.66 13.50
C VAL A 73 -2.18 12.86 13.64
N ILE A 74 -2.15 11.64 13.10
CA ILE A 74 -0.94 10.80 13.12
C ILE A 74 0.23 11.52 12.43
N PHE A 75 -0.02 12.22 11.33
CA PHE A 75 1.01 12.96 10.61
C PHE A 75 1.60 14.10 11.44
N GLU A 76 0.78 14.86 12.15
CA GLU A 76 1.26 15.93 13.04
C GLU A 76 2.08 15.38 14.20
N GLU A 77 1.66 14.26 14.79
CA GLU A 77 2.39 13.60 15.87
C GLU A 77 3.75 13.08 15.41
N ILE A 78 3.82 12.33 14.31
CA ILE A 78 5.12 11.85 13.80
C ILE A 78 6.01 13.01 13.36
N LYS A 79 5.43 14.10 12.85
CA LYS A 79 6.17 15.32 12.49
C LYS A 79 6.76 16.00 13.73
N ALA A 80 6.03 16.02 14.84
CA ALA A 80 6.55 16.51 16.12
C ALA A 80 7.69 15.63 16.66
N ILE A 81 7.63 14.32 16.43
CA ILE A 81 8.70 13.37 16.79
C ILE A 81 9.93 13.51 15.87
N GLY A 82 9.81 14.19 14.73
CA GLY A 82 10.92 14.48 13.82
C GLY A 82 10.79 13.85 12.42
N TYR A 83 9.59 13.46 12.01
CA TYR A 83 9.35 12.97 10.66
C TYR A 83 9.51 14.07 9.61
N THR A 84 10.42 13.86 8.66
CA THR A 84 10.74 14.80 7.56
C THR A 84 10.17 14.37 6.21
N GLY A 85 9.31 13.36 6.17
CA GLY A 85 8.72 12.84 4.94
C GLY A 85 7.39 13.50 4.58
N GLU A 86 6.87 13.16 3.40
CA GLU A 86 5.59 13.68 2.93
C GLU A 86 4.40 12.92 3.53
N ARG A 87 3.24 13.58 3.57
CA ARG A 87 1.96 13.00 3.99
C ARG A 87 1.48 11.88 3.06
N SER A 88 1.77 12.01 1.76
CA SER A 88 1.51 10.98 0.74
C SER A 88 2.08 9.61 1.13
N MET A 89 3.18 9.61 1.88
CA MET A 89 3.81 8.40 2.40
C MET A 89 2.97 7.71 3.48
N LEU A 90 2.40 8.51 4.38
CA LEU A 90 1.57 8.01 5.46
C LEU A 90 0.26 7.42 4.91
N HIS A 91 -0.37 8.08 3.92
CA HIS A 91 -1.55 7.54 3.24
C HIS A 91 -1.27 6.25 2.46
N TYR A 92 -0.04 6.06 1.97
CA TYR A 92 0.33 4.81 1.32
C TYR A 92 0.43 3.66 2.32
N TYR A 93 0.83 3.96 3.56
CA TYR A 93 0.97 2.98 4.63
C TYR A 93 -0.35 2.65 5.33
N ILE A 94 -1.13 3.68 5.66
CA ILE A 94 -2.42 3.52 6.34
C ILE A 94 -3.46 3.07 5.30
N PRO A 95 -4.04 1.87 5.41
CA PRO A 95 -5.08 1.43 4.50
C PRO A 95 -6.33 2.32 4.61
N PRO A 96 -7.03 2.60 3.50
CA PRO A 96 -8.23 3.40 3.55
C PRO A 96 -9.31 2.71 4.40
N ASN A 97 -9.88 3.46 5.35
CA ASN A 97 -10.79 2.96 6.39
C ASN A 97 -12.21 2.55 5.88
N VAL A 98 -12.34 2.21 4.60
CA VAL A 98 -13.63 1.92 3.95
C VAL A 98 -14.31 0.65 4.47
N ARG A 99 -13.55 -0.26 5.09
CA ARG A 99 -14.09 -1.55 5.58
C ARG A 99 -14.67 -1.49 7.00
N PHE A 100 -14.30 -0.49 7.82
CA PHE A 100 -14.78 -0.38 9.22
C PHE A 100 -15.82 0.72 9.44
N ALA A 101 -15.93 1.71 8.55
CA ALA A 101 -17.02 2.70 8.59
C ALA A 101 -18.42 2.05 8.58
N HIS A 102 -18.57 0.89 7.95
CA HIS A 102 -19.82 0.11 7.95
C HIS A 102 -20.05 -0.73 9.22
N ARG A 103 -19.02 -1.00 10.05
CA ARG A 103 -19.12 -1.92 11.20
C ARG A 103 -19.43 -1.21 12.53
N GLN A 104 -19.22 0.11 12.65
CA GLN A 104 -19.45 0.84 13.90
C GLN A 104 -20.91 1.21 14.19
N LYS A 105 -21.83 1.13 13.21
CA LYS A 105 -23.27 1.35 13.50
C LYS A 105 -23.91 0.28 14.40
N GLY A 106 -23.22 -0.85 14.65
CA GLY A 106 -23.76 -1.97 15.43
C GLY A 106 -23.21 -2.15 16.85
N PHE A 107 -22.19 -1.41 17.27
CA PHE A 107 -21.54 -1.61 18.59
C PHE A 107 -21.99 -0.59 19.65
N ALA A 108 -22.36 0.62 19.24
CA ALA A 108 -22.83 1.67 20.16
C ALA A 108 -24.21 1.38 20.79
N SER A 109 -25.03 0.49 20.20
CA SER A 109 -26.35 0.13 20.72
C SER A 109 -26.33 -0.90 21.84
N LYS A 110 -25.21 -1.61 22.07
CA LYS A 110 -25.14 -2.69 23.07
C LYS A 110 -24.64 -2.27 24.46
N LEU A 111 -24.16 -1.03 24.62
CA LEU A 111 -23.64 -0.55 25.91
C LEU A 111 -24.62 0.34 26.69
N SER A 112 -25.77 0.72 26.12
CA SER A 112 -26.80 1.51 26.83
C SER A 112 -27.93 0.69 27.47
N GLU A 113 -28.00 -0.61 27.22
CA GLU A 113 -29.05 -1.49 27.77
C GLU A 113 -28.65 -2.16 29.11
N GLY A 114 -27.36 -2.11 29.48
CA GLY A 114 -26.83 -2.80 30.67
C GLY A 114 -26.92 -2.05 32.00
N THR A 115 -27.27 -0.76 32.01
CA THR A 115 -27.25 0.09 33.24
C THR A 115 -28.63 0.59 33.65
N ARG A 116 -29.68 -0.24 33.51
CA ARG A 116 -31.02 0.08 34.04
C ARG A 116 -31.70 -1.03 34.85
N SER A 117 -31.03 -2.15 35.11
CA SER A 117 -31.64 -3.32 35.79
C SER A 117 -30.95 -3.74 37.09
N SER A 118 -30.53 -2.79 37.93
CA SER A 118 -29.95 -3.10 39.24
C SER A 118 -30.33 -2.11 40.36
N MET A 119 -31.59 -1.66 40.40
CA MET A 119 -32.13 -0.87 41.53
C MET A 119 -33.59 -1.23 41.83
N THR A 120 -33.91 -2.51 41.99
CA THR A 120 -35.10 -2.92 42.75
C THR A 120 -34.82 -4.26 43.44
N GLY A 121 -34.37 -4.20 44.69
CA GLY A 121 -34.24 -5.39 45.52
C GLY A 121 -33.78 -5.06 46.93
N GLN A 122 -34.69 -5.31 47.89
CA GLN A 122 -34.55 -5.32 49.36
C GLN A 122 -34.81 -3.95 50.03
N SER A 123 -36.04 -3.65 50.50
CA SER A 123 -36.82 -4.24 51.63
C SER A 123 -36.05 -4.19 52.93
N TRP A 124 -36.55 -3.52 53.97
CA TRP A 124 -36.63 -3.97 55.38
C TRP A 124 -37.46 -2.96 56.21
N ASN A 125 -38.49 -3.50 56.88
CA ASN A 125 -39.31 -2.98 58.00
C ASN A 125 -40.14 -1.69 57.85
#